data_AF-A0A392MC47-F1
#
_entry.id   AF-A0A392MC47-F1
#
_cell.length_a   1.000
_cell.length_b   1.000
_cell.length_c   1.000
_cell.angle_alpha   90.00
_cell.angle_beta   90.00
_cell.angle_gamma   90.00
#
_symmetry.space_group_name_H-M   'P 1'
#
loop_
_entity.id
_entity.type
_entity.pdbx_description
1 polymer ?
#
loop_
_entity_poly.entity_id
_entity_poly.type
_entity_poly.pdbx_seq_one_letter_code
_entity_poly.pdbx_strand_id
1 'polypeptide(L)'
;MHQNEKYYKRYPQDIKIVQELVNYLAEQEGGGVALPSGGILTPRGLQTLGLSGLGSGTGFESMHYMFERVWDPSLVPGSPKRISHYFLSSFENSITVDTNPLYALLHESIYCQGSPSRWSASRIRTEVEDKFDAIKASREGLPVLFTGE
;
A
#
# COMPACT_ATOMS: atom_id res chain seq x y z
N MET A 1 2.40 13.36 -0.84
CA MET A 1 2.56 13.51 -2.31
C MET A 1 4.03 13.55 -2.71
N HIS A 2 4.84 14.45 -2.16
CA HIS A 2 6.27 14.57 -2.53
C HIS A 2 7.09 13.26 -2.41
N GLN A 3 6.89 12.47 -1.34
CA GLN A 3 7.59 11.18 -1.22
C GLN A 3 7.13 10.15 -2.26
N ASN A 4 5.85 10.15 -2.63
CA ASN A 4 5.35 9.29 -3.70
C ASN A 4 5.98 9.67 -5.05
N GLU A 5 6.09 10.97 -5.34
CA GLU A 5 6.75 11.46 -6.55
C GLU A 5 8.22 11.03 -6.60
N LYS A 6 8.94 11.13 -5.48
CA LYS A 6 10.33 10.63 -5.38
C LYS A 6 10.43 9.14 -5.62
N TYR A 7 9.54 8.36 -5.01
CA TYR A 7 9.49 6.90 -5.16
C TYR A 7 9.26 6.51 -6.63
N TYR A 8 8.21 7.03 -7.27
CA TYR A 8 7.90 6.72 -8.66
C TYR A 8 8.90 7.31 -9.67
N LYS A 9 9.57 8.41 -9.34
CA LYS A 9 10.69 8.92 -10.15
C LYS A 9 11.88 7.95 -10.12
N ARG A 10 12.10 7.27 -8.99
CA ARG A 10 13.18 6.28 -8.83
C ARG A 10 12.84 4.93 -9.45
N TYR A 11 11.58 4.49 -9.32
CA TYR A 11 11.09 3.21 -9.83
C TYR A 11 9.83 3.41 -10.69
N PRO A 12 9.95 3.97 -11.91
CA PRO A 12 8.80 4.23 -12.78
C PRO A 12 8.04 2.96 -13.20
N GLN A 13 8.73 1.82 -13.25
CA GLN A 13 8.15 0.50 -13.55
C GLN A 13 7.09 0.08 -12.52
N ASP A 14 7.23 0.51 -11.27
CA ASP A 14 6.33 0.11 -10.18
C ASP A 14 4.94 0.72 -10.38
N ILE A 15 4.81 1.84 -11.10
CA ILE A 15 3.52 2.46 -11.42
C ILE A 15 2.58 1.42 -12.03
N LYS A 16 3.03 0.72 -13.07
CA LYS A 16 2.21 -0.26 -13.79
C LYS A 16 1.92 -1.49 -12.93
N ILE A 17 2.90 -1.95 -12.16
CA ILE A 17 2.74 -3.11 -11.26
C ILE A 17 1.67 -2.80 -10.20
N VAL A 18 1.75 -1.63 -9.57
CA VAL A 18 0.82 -1.21 -8.53
C VAL A 18 -0.59 -0.99 -9.11
N GLN A 19 -0.71 -0.42 -10.31
CA GLN A 19 -1.99 -0.28 -11.00
C GLN A 19 -2.64 -1.66 -11.26
N GLU A 20 -1.88 -2.59 -11.85
CA GLU A 20 -2.35 -3.95 -12.10
C GLU A 20 -2.77 -4.65 -10.81
N LEU A 21 -1.99 -4.49 -9.74
CA LEU A 21 -2.30 -5.07 -8.44
C LEU A 21 -3.57 -4.47 -7.84
N VAL A 22 -3.74 -3.15 -7.87
CA VAL A 22 -4.95 -2.49 -7.37
C VAL A 22 -6.19 -2.94 -8.12
N ASN A 23 -6.12 -3.04 -9.45
CA ASN A 23 -7.24 -3.53 -10.25
C ASN A 23 -7.55 -4.99 -9.91
N TYR A 24 -6.54 -5.84 -9.82
CA TYR A 24 -6.70 -7.24 -9.43
C TYR A 24 -7.38 -7.39 -8.07
N LEU A 25 -6.96 -6.60 -7.06
CA LEU A 25 -7.56 -6.62 -5.72
C LEU A 25 -9.01 -6.11 -5.73
N ALA A 26 -9.30 -5.08 -6.53
CA ALA A 26 -10.65 -4.53 -6.65
C ALA A 26 -11.63 -5.46 -7.38
N GLU A 27 -11.12 -6.32 -8.27
CA GLU A 27 -11.91 -7.30 -9.03
C GLU A 27 -12.18 -8.60 -8.27
N GLN A 28 -11.45 -8.86 -7.17
CA GLN A 28 -11.71 -10.05 -6.35
C GLN A 28 -13.08 -9.98 -5.65
N GLU A 29 -13.72 -11.15 -5.53
CA GLU A 29 -14.91 -11.29 -4.71
C GLU A 29 -14.61 -10.90 -3.25
N GLY A 30 -15.37 -9.95 -2.71
CA GLY A 30 -15.14 -9.38 -1.38
C GLY A 30 -14.18 -8.18 -1.33
N GLY A 31 -13.66 -7.72 -2.48
CA GLY A 31 -12.89 -6.47 -2.57
C GLY A 31 -11.43 -6.59 -2.08
N GLY A 32 -10.87 -7.80 -2.07
CA GLY A 32 -9.49 -8.04 -1.68
C GLY A 32 -9.08 -9.50 -1.72
N VAL A 33 -7.84 -9.77 -1.32
CA VAL A 33 -7.23 -11.11 -1.27
C VAL A 33 -6.91 -11.48 0.17
N ALA A 34 -7.16 -12.74 0.55
CA ALA A 34 -6.82 -13.23 1.86
C ALA A 34 -5.30 -13.22 2.09
N LEU A 35 -4.89 -12.69 3.23
CA LEU A 35 -3.52 -12.71 3.69
C LEU A 35 -3.24 -13.99 4.49
N PRO A 36 -1.98 -14.47 4.56
CA PRO A 36 -1.61 -15.70 5.27
C PRO A 36 -2.10 -15.80 6.72
N SER A 37 -2.18 -14.68 7.45
CA SER A 37 -2.71 -14.65 8.83
C SER A 37 -4.24 -14.60 8.95
N GLY A 38 -4.97 -14.51 7.82
CA GLY A 38 -6.42 -14.44 7.78
C GLY A 38 -7.01 -13.04 7.60
N GLY A 39 -6.17 -12.00 7.52
CA GLY A 39 -6.60 -10.65 7.11
C GLY A 39 -6.99 -10.57 5.63
N ILE A 40 -7.48 -9.41 5.19
CA ILE A 40 -7.80 -9.15 3.77
C ILE A 40 -6.97 -7.96 3.29
N LEU A 41 -6.17 -8.19 2.25
CA LEU A 41 -5.50 -7.14 1.50
C LEU A 41 -6.47 -6.51 0.50
N THR A 42 -6.87 -5.27 0.78
CA THR A 42 -7.71 -4.45 -0.11
C THR A 42 -6.87 -3.41 -0.84
N PRO A 43 -7.37 -2.76 -1.91
CA PRO A 43 -6.68 -1.64 -2.56
C PRO A 43 -6.29 -0.53 -1.59
N ARG A 44 -7.17 -0.20 -0.64
CA ARG A 44 -6.89 0.80 0.40
C ARG A 44 -5.85 0.30 1.40
N GLY A 45 -5.87 -0.99 1.75
CA GLY A 45 -4.85 -1.63 2.57
C GLY A 45 -3.47 -1.57 1.92
N LEU A 46 -3.38 -1.78 0.60
CA LEU A 46 -2.11 -1.67 -0.12
C LEU A 46 -1.46 -0.29 0.04
N GLN A 47 -2.26 0.78 0.07
CA GLN A 47 -1.75 2.14 0.22
C GLN A 47 -1.04 2.38 1.55
N THR A 48 -1.29 1.56 2.59
CA THR A 48 -0.63 1.72 3.90
C THR A 48 0.83 1.30 3.90
N LEU A 49 1.33 0.65 2.84
CA LEU A 49 2.76 0.42 2.62
C LEU A 49 3.59 1.71 2.69
N GLY A 50 2.97 2.87 2.41
CA GLY A 50 3.65 4.14 2.53
C GLY A 50 4.12 4.45 3.96
N LEU A 51 3.47 3.89 4.99
CA LEU A 51 3.83 4.11 6.39
C LEU A 51 5.22 3.53 6.72
N SER A 52 5.52 2.33 6.23
CA SER A 52 6.82 1.67 6.45
C SER A 52 7.84 1.99 5.35
N GLY A 53 7.36 2.31 4.14
CA GLY A 53 8.21 2.45 2.96
C GLY A 53 8.59 3.88 2.59
N LEU A 54 7.74 4.88 2.78
CA LEU A 54 8.03 6.24 2.29
C LEU A 54 8.83 7.11 3.26
N GLY A 55 8.73 6.84 4.57
CA GLY A 55 9.44 7.57 5.63
C GLY A 55 10.76 6.92 6.07
N SER A 56 11.08 5.71 5.60
CA SER A 56 12.25 4.94 6.03
C SER A 56 13.43 5.08 5.07
N GLY A 57 14.66 5.08 5.61
CA GLY A 57 15.89 5.27 4.84
C GLY A 57 16.14 4.25 3.72
N THR A 58 15.65 3.02 3.88
CA THR A 58 15.70 1.94 2.85
C THR A 58 14.31 1.53 2.36
N GLY A 59 13.28 2.30 2.70
CA GLY A 59 11.90 1.88 2.51
C GLY A 59 11.49 1.84 1.03
N PHE A 60 12.04 2.73 0.20
CA PHE A 60 11.78 2.73 -1.25
C PHE A 60 12.30 1.45 -1.89
N GLU A 61 13.53 1.03 -1.56
CA GLU A 61 14.14 -0.21 -2.03
C GLU A 61 13.33 -1.42 -1.56
N SER A 62 12.91 -1.45 -0.28
CA SER A 62 12.09 -2.54 0.26
C SER A 62 10.74 -2.67 -0.46
N MET A 63 10.06 -1.55 -0.73
CA MET A 63 8.82 -1.56 -1.52
C MET A 63 9.08 -2.05 -2.95
N HIS A 64 10.12 -1.56 -3.60
CA HIS A 64 10.47 -1.96 -4.95
C HIS A 64 10.73 -3.47 -5.05
N TYR A 65 11.58 -4.02 -4.19
CA TYR A 65 11.87 -5.45 -4.13
C TYR A 65 10.62 -6.30 -3.84
N MET A 66 9.69 -5.77 -3.04
CA MET A 66 8.40 -6.42 -2.81
C MET A 66 7.58 -6.46 -4.11
N PHE A 67 7.53 -5.36 -4.86
CA PHE A 67 6.74 -5.27 -6.10
C PHE A 67 7.29 -6.09 -7.26
N GLU A 68 8.61 -6.30 -7.32
CA GLU A 68 9.24 -7.19 -8.32
C GLU A 68 8.68 -8.62 -8.29
N ARG A 69 8.12 -9.05 -7.16
CA ARG A 69 7.68 -10.44 -6.91
C ARG A 69 6.20 -10.52 -6.58
N VAL A 70 5.36 -9.57 -7.02
CA VAL A 70 3.91 -9.58 -6.78
C VAL A 70 3.24 -10.80 -7.38
N TRP A 71 3.65 -11.20 -8.58
CA TRP A 71 2.96 -12.22 -9.37
C TRP A 71 3.73 -13.53 -9.36
N ASP A 72 3.02 -14.64 -9.18
CA ASP A 72 3.63 -15.96 -9.39
C ASP A 72 3.98 -16.15 -10.88
N PRO A 73 5.13 -16.77 -11.19
CA PRO A 73 5.46 -17.11 -12.57
C PRO A 73 4.43 -18.08 -13.13
N SER A 74 3.88 -17.76 -14.31
CA SER A 74 2.97 -18.67 -15.02
C SER A 74 3.78 -19.86 -15.53
N LEU A 75 3.64 -21.01 -14.86
CA LEU A 75 4.30 -22.27 -15.24
C LEU A 75 3.57 -22.97 -16.40
N VAL A 76 2.30 -22.61 -16.63
CA VAL A 76 1.44 -23.22 -17.65
C VAL A 76 0.73 -22.11 -18.44
N PRO A 77 0.85 -22.08 -19.78
CA PRO A 77 0.13 -21.12 -20.60
C PRO A 77 -1.38 -21.13 -20.31
N GLY A 78 -1.95 -19.97 -20.02
CA GLY A 78 -3.39 -19.83 -19.71
C GLY A 78 -3.75 -20.01 -18.24
N SER A 79 -2.79 -20.28 -17.34
CA SER A 79 -3.08 -20.29 -15.90
C SER A 79 -3.52 -18.89 -15.45
N PRO A 80 -4.53 -18.77 -14.56
CA PRO A 80 -4.93 -17.48 -14.04
C PRO A 80 -3.76 -16.83 -13.29
N LYS A 81 -3.62 -15.52 -13.46
CA LYS A 81 -2.64 -14.71 -12.74
C LYS A 81 -2.97 -14.78 -11.24
N ARG A 82 -1.97 -15.02 -10.39
CA ARG A 82 -2.13 -15.12 -8.93
C ARG A 82 -1.08 -14.28 -8.25
N ILE A 83 -1.46 -13.68 -7.13
CA ILE A 83 -0.52 -12.98 -6.26
C ILE A 83 0.35 -14.03 -5.57
N SER A 84 1.65 -13.79 -5.54
CA SER A 84 2.62 -14.68 -4.91
C SER A 84 2.47 -14.68 -3.39
N HIS A 85 2.72 -15.84 -2.79
CA HIS A 85 2.79 -15.96 -1.34
C HIS A 85 3.89 -15.06 -0.74
N TYR A 86 5.00 -14.89 -1.46
CA TYR A 86 6.09 -13.99 -1.05
C TYR A 86 5.59 -12.56 -0.85
N PHE A 87 4.83 -12.03 -1.80
CA PHE A 87 4.29 -10.68 -1.71
C PHE A 87 3.33 -10.52 -0.54
N LEU A 88 2.38 -11.46 -0.39
CA LEU A 88 1.40 -11.40 0.70
C LEU A 88 2.08 -11.45 2.08
N SER A 89 3.03 -12.37 2.29
CA SER A 89 3.79 -12.44 3.54
C SER A 89 4.68 -11.20 3.76
N SER A 90 5.28 -10.66 2.70
CA SER A 90 6.11 -9.45 2.81
C SER A 90 5.28 -8.22 3.16
N PHE A 91 4.08 -8.10 2.58
CA PHE A 91 3.11 -7.07 2.92
C PHE A 91 2.69 -7.18 4.39
N GLU A 92 2.29 -8.35 4.88
CA GLU A 92 1.91 -8.52 6.29
C GLU A 92 3.03 -8.12 7.24
N ASN A 93 4.25 -8.62 7.00
CA ASN A 93 5.40 -8.32 7.85
C ASN A 93 5.80 -6.83 7.82
N SER A 94 5.40 -6.08 6.79
CA SER A 94 5.64 -4.65 6.71
C SER A 94 4.68 -3.82 7.58
N ILE A 95 3.57 -4.42 8.02
CA ILE A 95 2.56 -3.79 8.86
C ILE A 95 2.67 -4.36 10.27
N THR A 96 3.43 -3.69 11.13
CA THR A 96 3.78 -4.18 12.48
C THR A 96 2.76 -3.84 13.57
N VAL A 97 1.51 -3.53 13.20
CA VAL A 97 0.48 -3.04 14.15
C VAL A 97 -0.04 -4.13 15.08
N ASP A 98 0.01 -5.38 14.63
CA ASP A 98 -0.39 -6.57 15.38
C ASP A 98 0.51 -6.83 16.60
N THR A 99 1.81 -6.61 16.43
CA THR A 99 2.84 -6.76 17.44
C THR A 99 3.10 -5.47 18.22
N ASN A 100 2.68 -4.32 17.69
CA ASN A 100 2.86 -3.01 18.29
C ASN A 100 1.54 -2.22 18.34
N PRO A 101 0.51 -2.67 19.07
CA PRO A 101 -0.81 -2.04 19.06
C PRO A 101 -0.80 -0.60 19.60
N LEU A 102 0.12 -0.28 20.52
CA LEU A 102 0.29 1.10 21.00
C LEU A 102 0.79 2.04 19.91
N TYR A 103 1.60 1.55 18.97
CA TYR A 103 2.04 2.35 17.82
C TYR A 103 0.81 2.76 17.00
N ALA A 104 -0.07 1.82 16.64
CA ALA A 104 -1.28 2.13 15.88
C ALA A 104 -2.18 3.19 16.54
N LEU A 105 -2.26 3.21 17.88
CA LEU A 105 -3.07 4.17 18.62
C LEU A 105 -2.38 5.53 18.84
N LEU A 106 -1.08 5.52 19.13
CA LEU A 106 -0.34 6.71 19.57
C LEU A 106 0.43 7.41 18.44
N HIS A 107 0.53 6.81 17.25
CA HIS A 107 1.36 7.37 16.17
C HIS A 107 0.94 8.76 15.71
N GLU A 108 -0.35 9.11 15.76
CA GLU A 108 -0.75 10.49 15.44
C GLU A 108 -0.44 11.46 16.59
N SER A 109 -0.54 11.00 17.85
CA SER A 109 -0.45 11.88 19.01
C SER A 109 0.95 12.43 19.24
N ILE A 110 2.00 11.71 18.80
CA ILE A 110 3.39 12.19 18.85
C ILE A 110 3.62 13.47 18.03
N TYR A 111 2.79 13.72 17.00
CA TYR A 111 2.87 14.92 16.17
C TYR A 111 2.08 16.11 16.71
N CYS A 112 1.28 15.92 17.76
CA CYS A 112 0.31 16.94 18.16
C CYS A 112 0.89 18.03 19.08
N GLN A 113 2.11 17.85 19.60
CA GLN A 113 2.87 18.86 20.35
C GLN A 113 2.04 19.55 21.46
N GLY A 114 1.28 18.76 22.24
CA GLY A 114 0.43 19.25 23.33
C GLY A 114 -0.98 19.70 22.94
N SER A 115 -1.32 19.70 21.65
CA SER A 115 -2.68 19.95 21.15
C SER A 115 -3.42 18.63 20.86
N PRO A 116 -4.76 18.62 20.74
CA PRO A 116 -5.48 17.44 20.26
C PRO A 116 -5.27 17.24 18.75
N SER A 117 -5.08 15.99 18.29
CA SER A 117 -4.96 15.68 16.86
C SER A 117 -6.22 16.07 16.08
N ARG A 118 -7.39 15.98 16.73
CA ARG A 118 -8.72 16.12 16.13
C ARG A 118 -8.93 15.18 14.93
N TRP A 119 -8.17 14.09 14.83
CA TRP A 119 -8.13 13.18 13.67
C TRP A 119 -7.58 13.84 12.41
N SER A 120 -6.49 14.59 12.51
CA SER A 120 -5.92 15.34 11.40
C SER A 120 -5.53 14.45 10.23
N ALA A 121 -4.90 13.30 10.46
CA ALA A 121 -4.55 12.38 9.39
C ALA A 121 -5.79 11.90 8.61
N SER A 122 -6.87 11.60 9.33
CA SER A 122 -8.15 11.18 8.73
C SER A 122 -8.83 12.33 7.97
N ARG A 123 -8.94 13.51 8.59
CA ARG A 123 -9.55 14.69 7.96
C ARG A 123 -8.84 15.10 6.67
N ILE A 124 -7.50 15.21 6.72
CA ILE A 124 -6.72 15.57 5.54
C ILE A 124 -6.89 14.50 4.46
N ARG A 125 -6.92 13.20 4.81
CA ARG A 125 -7.19 12.13 3.84
C ARG A 125 -8.54 12.30 3.14
N THR A 126 -9.58 12.73 3.87
CA THR A 126 -10.89 13.04 3.28
C THR A 126 -10.83 14.28 2.37
N GLU A 127 -10.11 15.34 2.76
CA GLU A 127 -9.97 16.56 1.95
C GLU A 127 -9.27 16.30 0.60
N VAL A 128 -8.38 15.30 0.54
CA VAL A 128 -7.66 14.92 -0.69
C VAL A 128 -8.09 13.56 -1.25
N GLU A 129 -9.30 13.09 -0.91
CA GLU A 129 -9.79 11.75 -1.25
C GLU A 129 -9.67 11.45 -2.75
N ASP A 130 -10.03 12.39 -3.62
CA ASP A 130 -9.92 12.25 -5.08
C ASP A 130 -8.53 11.85 -5.56
N LYS A 131 -7.46 12.32 -4.88
CA LYS A 131 -6.07 12.02 -5.24
C LYS A 131 -5.59 10.66 -4.70
N PHE A 132 -6.29 10.12 -3.71
CA PHE A 132 -5.94 8.88 -3.02
C PHE A 132 -6.96 7.76 -3.24
N ASP A 133 -7.91 7.94 -4.16
CA ASP A 133 -8.73 6.85 -4.68
C ASP A 133 -7.85 5.95 -5.57
N ALA A 134 -7.38 4.84 -4.99
CA ALA A 134 -6.50 3.91 -5.68
C ALA A 134 -7.17 3.28 -6.91
N ILE A 135 -8.46 2.96 -6.81
CA ILE A 135 -9.19 2.25 -7.87
C ILE A 135 -9.40 3.19 -9.06
N LYS A 136 -9.84 4.43 -8.78
CA LYS A 136 -10.00 5.45 -9.81
C LYS A 136 -8.66 5.77 -10.48
N ALA A 137 -7.61 6.05 -9.69
CA ALA A 137 -6.28 6.34 -10.22
C ALA A 137 -5.77 5.20 -11.12
N SER A 138 -5.95 3.95 -10.69
CA SER A 138 -5.52 2.79 -11.47
C SER A 138 -6.27 2.65 -12.79
N ARG A 139 -7.61 2.84 -12.79
CA ARG A 139 -8.44 2.77 -14.00
C ARG A 139 -8.15 3.90 -14.98
N GLU A 140 -7.75 5.07 -14.48
CA GLU A 140 -7.36 6.23 -15.30
C GLU A 140 -5.89 6.16 -15.76
N GLY A 141 -5.14 5.12 -15.37
CA GLY A 141 -3.72 4.98 -15.70
C GLY A 141 -2.81 5.97 -14.97
N LEU A 142 -3.30 6.59 -13.89
CA LEU A 142 -2.54 7.49 -13.04
C LEU A 142 -1.78 6.72 -11.95
N PRO A 143 -0.64 7.24 -11.46
CA PRO A 143 0.07 6.61 -10.35
C PRO A 143 -0.79 6.55 -9.09
N VAL A 144 -0.91 5.35 -8.50
CA VAL A 144 -1.62 5.15 -7.23
C VAL A 144 -0.75 5.69 -6.09
N LEU A 145 -1.29 6.61 -5.28
CA LEU A 145 -0.52 7.17 -4.16
C LEU A 145 -0.63 6.32 -2.90
N PHE A 146 0.50 6.06 -2.25
CA PHE A 146 0.61 5.46 -0.92
C PHE A 146 0.46 6.51 0.18
N THR A 147 -0.07 6.08 1.32
CA THR A 147 -0.25 6.88 2.53
C THR A 147 0.73 6.48 3.62
N GLY A 148 1.23 7.48 4.33
CA GLY A 148 2.28 7.37 5.32
C GLY A 148 2.88 8.74 5.57
N GLU A 149 4.08 8.76 6.13
CA GLU A 149 4.85 9.97 6.42
C GLU A 149 5.60 10.52 5.20
#